data_AF-A0A2A9K377-F1
#
_entry.id   AF-A0A2A9K377-F1
#
_cell.length_a   1.000
_cell.length_b   1.000
_cell.length_c   1.000
_cell.angle_alpha   90.00
_cell.angle_beta   90.00
_cell.angle_gamma   90.00
#
_symmetry.space_group_name_H-M   'P 1'
#
loop_
_entity.id
_entity.type
_entity.pdbx_description
1 polymer ?
#
loop_
_entity_poly.entity_id
_entity_poly.type
_entity_poly.pdbx_seq_one_letter_code
_entity_poly.pdbx_strand_id
1 'polypeptide(L)'
;MVGGALLGVVAGALGTAVHLNLASLPGGWTLPWGAVLALVLVGSTQRWWMVRRAGRGGRALPAGAAVVAGAFTAVLALQRLPVDDALGVSWTAGLWAAAPGAVVASVAWNVGQPVLGLVLLAAGRRLDRRPAEAADGATRPRRASVTARETRPGERVPWTAAPQPRAQREVDGQP
;
A
#
# COMPACT_ATOMS: atom_id res chain seq x y z
N MET A 1 -6.58 -2.77 13.12
CA MET A 1 -5.30 -3.51 13.18
C MET A 1 -5.55 -5.00 13.29
N VAL A 2 -6.31 -5.46 14.29
CA VAL A 2 -6.62 -6.89 14.56
C VAL A 2 -7.03 -7.66 13.31
N GLY A 3 -8.00 -7.18 12.52
CA GLY A 3 -8.42 -7.87 11.28
C GLY A 3 -7.31 -8.05 10.25
N GLY A 4 -6.37 -7.10 10.13
CA GLY A 4 -5.21 -7.24 9.24
C GLY A 4 -4.22 -8.28 9.76
N ALA A 5 -3.97 -8.28 11.07
CA ALA A 5 -3.10 -9.28 11.71
C ALA A 5 -3.67 -10.70 11.56
N LEU A 6 -4.96 -10.90 11.79
CA LEU A 6 -5.61 -12.21 11.62
C LEU A 6 -5.54 -12.71 10.18
N LEU A 7 -5.81 -11.83 9.20
CA LEU A 7 -5.63 -12.15 7.78
C LEU A 7 -4.18 -12.54 7.47
N GLY A 8 -3.22 -11.80 8.05
CA GLY A 8 -1.80 -12.11 7.98
C GLY A 8 -1.49 -13.50 8.51
N VAL A 9 -1.96 -13.82 9.73
CA VAL A 9 -1.73 -15.13 10.37
C VAL A 9 -2.25 -16.27 9.50
N VAL A 10 -3.48 -16.16 8.98
CA VAL A 10 -4.06 -17.17 8.10
C VAL A 10 -3.24 -17.32 6.82
N ALA A 11 -2.88 -16.21 6.16
CA ALA A 11 -2.08 -16.24 4.95
C ALA A 11 -0.67 -16.80 5.19
N GLY A 12 -0.04 -16.49 6.32
CA GLY A 12 1.27 -17.02 6.71
C GLY A 12 1.23 -18.52 7.02
N ALA A 13 0.19 -19.00 7.68
CA ALA A 13 0.00 -20.42 7.93
C ALA A 13 -0.22 -21.21 6.63
N LEU A 14 -1.11 -20.72 5.75
CA LEU A 14 -1.34 -21.32 4.43
C LEU A 14 -0.08 -21.29 3.57
N GLY A 15 0.64 -20.17 3.56
CA GLY A 15 1.91 -20.04 2.85
C GLY A 15 2.94 -21.05 3.34
N THR A 16 3.03 -21.25 4.65
CA THR A 16 3.93 -22.23 5.26
C THR A 16 3.55 -23.67 4.87
N ALA A 17 2.25 -23.98 4.77
CA ALA A 17 1.81 -25.30 4.33
C ALA A 17 2.18 -25.60 2.85
N VAL A 18 2.26 -24.58 2.00
CA VAL A 18 2.47 -24.78 0.56
C VAL A 18 3.88 -24.48 0.06
N HIS A 19 4.71 -23.75 0.82
CA HIS A 19 5.96 -23.19 0.28
C HIS A 19 6.98 -24.23 -0.23
N LEU A 20 6.96 -25.44 0.33
CA LEU A 20 7.83 -26.56 -0.08
C LEU A 20 7.27 -27.39 -1.26
N ASN A 21 6.19 -26.95 -1.90
CA ASN A 21 5.75 -27.59 -3.15
C ASN A 21 6.77 -27.30 -4.26
N LEU A 22 7.53 -28.32 -4.62
CA LEU A 22 8.54 -28.30 -5.67
C LEU A 22 7.98 -28.98 -6.92
N ALA A 23 8.22 -28.39 -8.09
CA ALA A 23 7.99 -29.03 -9.37
C ALA A 23 9.33 -29.51 -9.94
N SER A 24 9.42 -30.78 -10.32
CA SER A 24 10.59 -31.32 -11.01
C SER A 24 10.64 -30.80 -12.43
N LEU A 25 11.81 -30.31 -12.84
CA LEU A 25 12.09 -29.85 -14.19
C LEU A 25 13.02 -30.83 -14.91
N PRO A 26 13.02 -30.84 -16.26
CA PRO A 26 14.01 -31.59 -17.03
C PRO A 26 15.44 -31.22 -16.62
N GLY A 27 16.33 -32.21 -16.59
CA GLY A 27 17.74 -32.00 -16.20
C GLY A 27 17.99 -31.94 -14.68
N GLY A 28 17.07 -32.44 -13.85
CA GLY A 28 17.28 -32.61 -12.40
C GLY A 28 17.07 -31.33 -11.56
N TRP A 29 16.62 -30.25 -12.18
CA TRP A 29 16.29 -29.00 -11.48
C TRP A 29 14.94 -29.10 -10.77
N THR A 30 14.77 -28.28 -9.72
CA THR A 30 13.51 -28.16 -8.98
C THR A 30 13.07 -26.71 -8.93
N LEU A 31 11.83 -26.45 -9.33
CA LEU A 31 11.21 -25.13 -9.28
C LEU A 31 10.38 -24.99 -7.99
N PRO A 32 10.70 -24.03 -7.10
CA PRO A 32 9.99 -23.83 -5.85
C PRO A 32 8.69 -23.03 -6.04
N TRP A 33 7.79 -23.56 -6.87
CA TRP A 33 6.56 -22.86 -7.24
C TRP A 33 5.64 -22.60 -6.03
N GLY A 34 5.68 -23.48 -5.02
CA GLY A 34 4.99 -23.30 -3.75
C GLY A 34 5.39 -22.01 -3.03
N ALA A 35 6.69 -21.69 -2.98
CA ALA A 35 7.18 -20.46 -2.38
C ALA A 35 6.68 -19.22 -3.16
N VAL A 36 6.64 -19.31 -4.49
CA VAL A 36 6.08 -18.25 -5.34
C VAL A 36 4.61 -18.02 -5.02
N LEU A 37 3.80 -19.09 -4.94
CA LEU A 37 2.40 -18.97 -4.54
C LEU A 37 2.23 -18.37 -3.15
N ALA A 38 3.02 -18.83 -2.18
CA ALA A 38 2.95 -18.34 -0.82
C ALA A 38 3.20 -16.83 -0.76
N LEU A 39 4.21 -16.34 -1.50
CA LEU A 39 4.49 -14.91 -1.63
C LEU A 39 3.37 -14.15 -2.34
N VAL A 40 2.82 -14.69 -3.42
CA VAL A 40 1.67 -14.09 -4.13
C VAL A 40 0.46 -14.01 -3.22
N LEU A 41 0.18 -15.03 -2.42
CA LEU A 41 -0.94 -15.06 -1.47
C LEU A 41 -0.79 -13.97 -0.41
N VAL A 42 0.36 -13.89 0.27
CA VAL A 42 0.62 -12.86 1.29
C VAL A 42 0.61 -11.47 0.69
N GLY A 43 1.31 -11.27 -0.43
CA GLY A 43 1.37 -9.98 -1.11
C GLY A 43 0.01 -9.49 -1.61
N SER A 44 -0.80 -10.39 -2.16
CA SER A 44 -2.16 -10.09 -2.60
C SER A 44 -3.07 -9.76 -1.42
N THR A 45 -2.98 -10.53 -0.34
CA THR A 45 -3.74 -10.29 0.91
C THR A 45 -3.40 -8.91 1.49
N GLN A 46 -2.11 -8.60 1.60
CA GLN A 46 -1.62 -7.30 2.07
C GLN A 46 -2.14 -6.18 1.18
N ARG A 47 -1.92 -6.27 -0.14
CA ARG A 47 -2.32 -5.21 -1.10
C ARG A 47 -3.83 -5.00 -1.10
N TRP A 48 -4.61 -6.08 -1.16
CA TRP A 48 -6.07 -6.02 -1.10
C TRP A 48 -6.55 -5.34 0.18
N TRP A 49 -5.99 -5.72 1.33
CA TRP A 49 -6.37 -5.13 2.61
C TRP A 49 -6.02 -3.64 2.72
N MET A 50 -4.85 -3.25 2.20
CA MET A 50 -4.43 -1.85 2.11
C MET A 50 -5.41 -1.01 1.28
N VAL A 51 -5.76 -1.48 0.08
CA VAL A 51 -6.72 -0.81 -0.81
C VAL A 51 -8.10 -0.73 -0.16
N ARG A 52 -8.57 -1.83 0.46
CA ARG A 52 -9.86 -1.87 1.15
C ARG A 52 -9.93 -0.90 2.33
N ARG A 53 -8.84 -0.72 3.07
CA ARG A 53 -8.78 0.23 4.20
C ARG A 53 -8.72 1.68 3.72
N ALA A 54 -7.92 1.98 2.70
CA ALA A 54 -7.92 3.29 2.05
C ALA A 54 -9.31 3.67 1.52
N GLY A 55 -10.01 2.76 0.83
CA GLY A 55 -11.36 3.01 0.31
C GLY A 55 -12.42 3.26 1.39
N ARG A 56 -12.15 2.93 2.66
CA ARG A 56 -13.02 3.21 3.81
C ARG A 56 -12.53 4.41 4.65
N GLY A 57 -11.66 5.25 4.10
CA GLY A 57 -11.08 6.40 4.81
C GLY A 57 -10.09 6.05 5.92
N GLY A 58 -9.64 4.79 5.99
CA GLY A 58 -8.65 4.34 6.97
C GLY A 58 -7.21 4.41 6.43
N ARG A 59 -6.23 4.39 7.34
CA ARG A 59 -4.81 4.36 6.98
C ARG A 59 -4.42 3.00 6.38
N ALA A 60 -3.90 2.99 5.16
CA ALA A 60 -3.48 1.83 4.39
C ALA A 60 -2.14 1.26 4.87
N LEU A 61 -1.13 2.09 5.14
CA LEU A 61 0.19 1.63 5.59
C LEU A 61 0.13 0.74 6.84
N PRO A 62 -0.46 1.18 7.97
CA PRO A 62 -0.47 0.37 9.17
C PRO A 62 -1.43 -0.84 9.04
N ALA A 63 -2.41 -0.77 8.14
CA ALA A 63 -3.22 -1.93 7.79
C ALA A 63 -2.40 -3.01 7.06
N GLY A 64 -1.58 -2.62 6.10
CA GLY A 64 -0.64 -3.52 5.42
C GLY A 64 0.41 -4.07 6.37
N ALA A 65 0.96 -3.21 7.24
CA ALA A 65 1.96 -3.62 8.23
C ALA A 65 1.41 -4.67 9.20
N ALA A 66 0.14 -4.55 9.61
CA ALA A 66 -0.52 -5.55 10.44
C ALA A 66 -0.60 -6.93 9.74
N VAL A 67 -0.89 -6.96 8.42
CA VAL A 67 -0.90 -8.22 7.65
C VAL A 67 0.49 -8.85 7.61
N VAL A 68 1.53 -8.06 7.30
CA VAL A 68 2.91 -8.55 7.25
C VAL A 68 3.36 -9.07 8.61
N ALA A 69 3.08 -8.33 9.68
CA ALA A 69 3.41 -8.75 11.04
C ALA A 69 2.70 -10.05 11.42
N GLY A 70 1.41 -10.17 11.12
CA GLY A 70 0.64 -11.40 11.38
C GLY A 70 1.19 -12.61 10.62
N ALA A 71 1.49 -12.43 9.32
CA ALA A 71 2.04 -13.49 8.48
C ALA A 71 3.42 -13.95 8.98
N PHE A 72 4.33 -13.01 9.24
CA PHE A 72 5.66 -13.32 9.77
C PHE A 72 5.60 -13.98 11.15
N THR A 73 4.69 -13.53 12.01
CA THR A 73 4.49 -14.16 13.32
C THR A 73 4.02 -15.61 13.18
N ALA A 74 3.11 -15.89 12.25
CA ALA A 74 2.66 -17.26 11.99
C ALA A 74 3.79 -18.15 11.48
N VAL A 75 4.61 -17.66 10.55
CA VAL A 75 5.81 -18.39 10.06
C VAL A 75 6.75 -18.73 11.21
N LEU A 76 7.11 -17.75 12.04
CA LEU A 76 7.98 -17.97 13.19
C LEU A 76 7.37 -18.92 14.22
N ALA A 77 6.07 -18.82 14.49
CA ALA A 77 5.39 -19.69 15.44
C ALA A 77 5.36 -21.14 14.96
N LEU A 78 5.07 -21.37 13.67
CA LEU A 78 5.04 -22.71 13.09
C LEU A 78 6.44 -23.35 13.07
N GLN A 79 7.49 -22.57 12.83
CA GLN A 79 8.88 -23.06 12.90
C GLN A 79 9.34 -23.46 14.30
N ARG A 80 8.63 -23.02 15.35
CA ARG A 80 8.95 -23.35 16.74
C ARG A 80 8.20 -24.59 17.22
N LEU A 81 7.29 -25.15 16.42
CA LEU A 81 6.58 -26.36 16.80
C LEU A 81 7.54 -27.55 16.80
N PRO A 82 7.57 -28.36 17.87
CA PRO A 82 8.47 -29.51 18.00
C PRO A 82 8.11 -30.68 17.07
N VAL A 83 7.14 -30.49 16.18
CA VAL A 83 6.63 -31.53 15.26
C VAL A 83 7.45 -31.58 13.96
N ASP A 84 8.26 -30.56 13.66
CA ASP A 84 8.82 -30.39 12.31
C ASP A 84 10.35 -30.34 12.25
N ASP A 85 10.97 -31.52 12.22
CA ASP A 85 12.23 -31.73 11.50
C ASP A 85 12.07 -31.45 9.98
N ALA A 86 10.86 -31.12 9.50
CA ALA A 86 10.50 -30.98 8.09
C ALA A 86 10.17 -29.54 7.63
N LEU A 87 9.96 -28.55 8.52
CA LEU A 87 9.56 -27.18 8.14
C LEU A 87 10.63 -26.11 8.43
N GLY A 88 11.63 -26.46 9.23
CA GLY A 88 12.78 -25.63 9.59
C GLY A 88 14.07 -26.16 9.01
N VAL A 89 14.15 -26.27 7.68
CA VAL A 89 15.34 -26.68 6.92
C VAL A 89 16.56 -25.87 7.40
N SER A 90 17.42 -26.46 8.23
CA SER A 90 18.65 -25.82 8.68
C SER A 90 19.54 -25.58 7.46
N TRP A 91 19.92 -24.33 7.18
CA TRP A 91 20.73 -23.98 6.00
C TRP A 91 22.19 -24.43 6.15
N THR A 92 22.41 -25.74 6.24
CA THR A 92 23.72 -26.36 6.30
C THR A 92 24.20 -26.71 4.90
N ALA A 93 25.52 -26.76 4.71
CA ALA A 93 26.11 -27.18 3.43
C ALA A 93 25.64 -28.58 3.00
N GLY A 94 25.41 -29.48 3.96
CA GLY A 94 24.89 -30.83 3.70
C GLY A 94 23.47 -30.82 3.13
N LEU A 95 22.58 -29.96 3.63
CA LEU A 95 21.20 -29.89 3.14
C LEU A 95 21.10 -29.17 1.79
N TRP A 96 21.98 -28.19 1.53
CA TRP A 96 22.10 -27.58 0.21
C TRP A 96 22.53 -28.59 -0.86
N ALA A 97 23.46 -29.48 -0.52
CA ALA A 97 23.89 -30.56 -1.42
C ALA A 97 22.79 -31.61 -1.65
N ALA A 98 22.01 -31.94 -0.61
CA ALA A 98 20.98 -32.97 -0.67
C ALA A 98 19.66 -32.50 -1.30
N ALA A 99 19.24 -31.26 -1.04
CA ALA A 99 17.93 -30.75 -1.44
C ALA A 99 17.96 -29.23 -1.79
N PRO A 100 18.71 -28.81 -2.82
CA PRO A 100 18.93 -27.40 -3.14
C PRO A 100 17.62 -26.63 -3.38
N GLY A 101 16.63 -27.25 -4.04
CA GLY A 101 15.32 -26.63 -4.28
C GLY A 101 14.53 -26.34 -3.00
N ALA A 102 14.61 -27.23 -2.00
CA ALA A 102 13.95 -27.03 -0.71
C ALA A 102 14.59 -25.87 0.07
N VAL A 103 15.91 -25.73 -0.01
CA VAL A 103 16.58 -24.59 0.63
C VAL A 103 16.24 -23.29 -0.09
N VAL A 104 16.23 -23.26 -1.43
CA VAL A 104 15.79 -22.07 -2.19
C VAL A 104 14.35 -21.71 -1.84
N ALA A 105 13.44 -22.68 -1.78
CA ALA A 105 12.05 -22.47 -1.37
C ALA A 105 11.95 -21.88 0.04
N SER A 106 12.72 -22.44 0.98
CA SER A 106 12.76 -21.98 2.38
C SER A 106 13.31 -20.56 2.48
N VAL A 107 14.40 -20.22 1.80
CA VAL A 107 14.97 -18.87 1.77
C VAL A 107 13.99 -17.89 1.13
N ALA A 108 13.41 -18.25 -0.02
CA ALA A 108 12.43 -17.42 -0.73
C ALA A 108 11.20 -17.13 0.15
N TRP A 109 10.73 -18.10 0.91
CA TRP A 109 9.59 -17.89 1.81
C TRP A 109 9.98 -17.04 3.04
N ASN A 110 11.03 -17.43 3.76
CA ASN A 110 11.42 -16.79 5.01
C ASN A 110 11.93 -15.36 4.84
N VAL A 111 12.73 -15.12 3.81
CA VAL A 111 13.34 -13.81 3.53
C VAL A 111 12.49 -13.02 2.54
N GLY A 112 11.93 -13.68 1.54
CA GLY A 112 11.10 -13.00 0.54
C GLY A 112 9.83 -12.42 1.14
N GLN A 113 9.22 -13.06 2.15
CA GLN A 113 8.01 -12.54 2.78
C GLN A 113 8.19 -11.15 3.44
N PRO A 114 9.15 -10.93 4.37
CA PRO A 114 9.37 -9.59 4.94
C PRO A 114 9.83 -8.58 3.88
N VAL A 115 10.69 -8.97 2.93
CA VAL A 115 11.14 -8.08 1.84
C VAL A 115 9.96 -7.64 0.98
N LEU A 116 9.13 -8.57 0.53
CA LEU A 116 7.91 -8.27 -0.25
C LEU A 116 6.97 -7.36 0.55
N GLY A 117 6.81 -7.63 1.85
CA GLY A 117 6.01 -6.81 2.75
C GLY A 117 6.45 -5.36 2.77
N LEU A 118 7.76 -5.11 2.92
CA LEU A 118 8.36 -3.77 2.91
C LEU A 118 8.22 -3.09 1.54
N VAL A 119 8.44 -3.82 0.44
CA VAL A 119 8.28 -3.30 -0.92
C VAL A 119 6.84 -2.85 -1.16
N LEU A 120 5.85 -3.66 -0.77
CA LEU A 120 4.44 -3.31 -0.93
C LEU A 120 4.01 -2.15 -0.04
N LEU A 121 4.56 -2.03 1.18
CA LEU A 121 4.37 -0.85 2.02
C LEU A 121 4.94 0.40 1.35
N ALA A 122 6.15 0.30 0.81
CA ALA A 122 6.79 1.42 0.09
C ALA A 122 5.96 1.85 -1.13
N ALA A 123 5.49 0.91 -1.94
CA ALA A 123 4.62 1.16 -3.08
C ALA A 123 3.27 1.75 -2.67
N GLY A 124 2.72 1.30 -1.54
CA GLY A 124 1.43 1.73 -1.00
C GLY A 124 1.44 3.08 -0.29
N ARG A 125 2.59 3.74 -0.10
CA ARG A 125 2.68 5.05 0.58
C ARG A 125 1.77 6.12 -0.02
N ARG A 126 1.53 6.07 -1.33
CA ARG A 126 0.64 7.03 -2.02
C ARG A 126 -0.83 6.90 -1.59
N LEU A 127 -1.26 5.72 -1.14
CA LEU A 127 -2.64 5.49 -0.71
C LEU A 127 -3.02 6.33 0.51
N ASP A 128 -2.07 6.61 1.41
CA ASP A 128 -2.30 7.45 2.59
C ASP A 128 -2.16 8.95 2.32
N ARG A 129 -1.54 9.34 1.21
CA ARG A 129 -1.40 10.75 0.82
C ARG A 129 -2.64 11.30 0.12
N ARG A 130 -3.35 10.47 -0.66
CA ARG A 130 -4.56 10.88 -1.39
C ARG A 130 -5.65 11.53 -0.53
N PRO A 131 -5.98 11.04 0.68
CA PRO A 131 -6.96 11.68 1.54
C PRO A 131 -6.50 13.05 2.06
N ALA A 132 -5.21 13.19 2.40
CA ALA A 132 -4.62 14.46 2.85
C ALA A 132 -4.59 15.50 1.71
N GLU A 133 -4.17 15.09 0.51
CA GLU A 133 -4.18 15.93 -0.68
C GLU A 133 -5.60 16.40 -1.05
N ALA A 134 -6.61 15.54 -0.90
CA ALA A 134 -8.01 15.91 -1.12
C ALA A 134 -8.54 16.91 -0.08
N ALA A 135 -8.16 16.77 1.19
CA ALA A 135 -8.53 17.70 2.26
C ALA A 135 -7.83 19.08 2.10
N ASP A 136 -6.56 19.09 1.71
CA ASP A 136 -5.80 20.31 1.40
C ASP A 136 -6.39 21.03 0.17
N GLY A 137 -6.79 20.30 -0.87
CA GLY A 137 -7.44 20.87 -2.04
C GLY A 137 -8.80 21.52 -1.76
N ALA A 138 -9.54 21.00 -0.78
CA ALA A 138 -10.83 21.56 -0.35
C ALA A 138 -10.69 22.80 0.53
N THR A 139 -9.60 22.91 1.30
CA THR A 139 -9.34 24.03 2.21
C THR A 139 -8.53 25.15 1.57
N ARG A 140 -7.81 24.89 0.47
CA ARG A 140 -7.07 25.92 -0.26
C ARG A 140 -8.07 26.82 -0.99
N PRO A 141 -8.11 28.14 -0.72
CA PRO A 141 -8.95 29.06 -1.47
C PRO A 141 -8.59 28.92 -2.94
N ARG A 142 -9.58 28.60 -3.77
CA ARG A 142 -9.48 28.49 -5.22
C ARG A 142 -8.89 29.83 -5.68
N ARG A 143 -7.57 29.88 -5.93
CA ARG A 143 -6.95 31.03 -6.59
C ARG A 143 -7.63 31.08 -7.95
N ALA A 144 -8.68 31.89 -8.04
CA ALA A 144 -9.10 32.43 -9.31
C ALA A 144 -7.82 33.04 -9.86
N SER A 145 -7.25 32.42 -10.89
CA SER A 145 -6.29 33.07 -11.76
C SER A 145 -7.07 34.17 -12.46
N VAL A 146 -7.39 35.23 -11.72
CA VAL A 146 -7.55 36.55 -12.29
C VAL A 146 -6.14 36.86 -12.73
N THR A 147 -5.82 36.44 -13.95
CA THR A 147 -4.84 37.15 -14.75
C THR A 147 -5.42 38.55 -14.87
N ALA A 148 -5.15 39.39 -13.87
CA ALA A 148 -5.21 40.82 -14.04
C ALA A 148 -4.24 41.06 -15.18
N ARG A 149 -4.82 41.25 -16.37
CA ARG A 149 -4.09 41.66 -17.55
C ARG A 149 -3.37 42.93 -17.12
N GLU A 150 -2.07 42.84 -16.90
CA GLU A 150 -1.22 44.02 -16.74
C GLU A 150 -1.44 44.86 -17.99
N THR A 151 -2.23 45.91 -17.86
CA THR A 151 -2.30 46.96 -18.86
C THR A 151 -0.89 47.50 -18.99
N ARG A 152 -0.30 47.29 -20.16
CA ARG A 152 1.04 47.79 -20.47
C ARG A 152 1.05 49.31 -20.27
N PRO A 153 2.18 49.90 -19.82
CA PRO A 153 2.30 51.36 -19.76
C PRO A 153 2.09 51.94 -21.16
N GLY A 154 0.96 52.61 -21.39
CA GLY A 154 0.60 53.23 -22.67
C GLY A 154 -0.73 52.79 -23.31
N GLU A 155 -1.45 51.81 -22.75
CA GLU A 155 -2.78 51.42 -23.26
C GLU A 155 -3.82 52.45 -22.78
N ARG A 156 -4.27 53.35 -23.68
CA ARG A 156 -5.34 54.31 -23.38
C ARG A 156 -6.66 53.56 -23.16
N VAL A 157 -7.12 53.55 -21.91
CA VAL A 157 -8.46 53.10 -21.54
C VAL A 157 -9.49 53.97 -22.26
N PRO A 158 -10.45 53.41 -23.03
CA PRO A 158 -11.55 54.18 -23.57
C PRO A 158 -12.40 54.71 -22.41
N TRP A 159 -12.45 56.02 -22.26
CA TRP A 159 -13.26 56.74 -21.30
C TRP A 159 -14.71 56.77 -21.80
N THR A 160 -15.35 55.61 -21.89
CA THR A 160 -16.78 55.51 -22.22
C THR A 160 -17.47 54.49 -21.33
N ALA A 161 -17.71 54.91 -20.09
CA ALA A 161 -18.99 54.79 -19.38
C ALA A 161 -18.77 55.21 -17.93
N ALA A 162 -19.12 56.47 -17.62
CA ALA A 162 -19.19 56.94 -16.25
C ALA A 162 -20.13 56.03 -15.43
N PRO A 163 -19.84 55.74 -14.15
CA PRO A 163 -20.80 55.09 -13.28
C PRO A 163 -22.00 56.04 -13.10
N GLN A 164 -23.19 55.63 -13.53
CA GLN A 164 -24.42 56.35 -13.20
C GLN A 164 -24.52 56.49 -11.68
N PRO A 165 -24.75 57.70 -11.14
CA PRO A 165 -25.04 57.86 -9.73
C PRO A 165 -26.41 57.22 -9.47
N ARG A 166 -26.43 56.18 -8.64
CA ARG A 166 -27.67 55.62 -8.10
C ARG A 166 -28.40 56.75 -7.39
N ALA A 167 -29.58 57.11 -7.88
CA ALA A 167 -30.53 57.93 -7.14
C ALA A 167 -30.79 57.24 -5.80
N GLN A 168 -30.27 57.81 -4.71
CA GLN A 168 -30.71 57.50 -3.37
C GLN A 168 -32.18 57.90 -3.30
N ARG A 169 -33.06 56.91 -3.16
CA ARG A 169 -34.44 57.16 -2.74
C ARG A 169 -34.37 57.77 -1.34
N GLU A 170 -34.61 59.07 -1.30
CA GLU A 170 -35.12 59.84 -0.18
C GLU A 170 -36.26 59.05 0.46
N VAL A 171 -36.00 58.47 1.63
CA VAL A 171 -37.04 57.98 2.53
C VAL A 171 -37.31 59.13 3.48
N ASP A 172 -38.11 60.07 3.02
CA ASP A 172 -38.77 61.03 3.90
C ASP A 172 -39.88 60.33 4.66
N GLY A 173 -39.93 60.63 5.95
CA GLY A 173 -40.74 59.92 6.93
C GLY A 173 -42.20 60.36 7.05
N GLN A 174 -42.88 59.56 7.88
CA GLN A 174 -44.03 59.85 8.75
C GLN A 174 -45.45 59.91 8.16
N PRO A 175 -46.49 59.65 8.99
CA PRO A 175 -46.50 59.29 10.42
C PRO A 175 -46.95 57.85 10.74
#